data_AF-A0AAP2DRL3-F1
#
_entry.id   AF-A0AAP2DRL3-F1
#
_cell.length_a   1.000
_cell.length_b   1.000
_cell.length_c   1.000
_cell.angle_alpha   90.00
_cell.angle_beta   90.00
_cell.angle_gamma   90.00
#
_symmetry.space_group_name_H-M   'P 1'
#
loop_
_entity.id
_entity.type
_entity.pdbx_description
1 polymer ?
#
loop_
_entity_poly.entity_id
_entity_poly.type
_entity_poly.pdbx_seq_one_letter_code
_entity_poly.pdbx_strand_id
1 'polypeptide(L)'
;MQRTTLSVLFLLLCASVHAQKVAVKKVELAGEKIVVHYDLEDSNPSNEYQIYLYSSQNNFSTALTHVKGDVGNEVKSGSNKKIEWSIREELGPYKGKLALELRGKVYAPFVKIQSFDVNKKYKRGKSYPLNWRIGSSNPIHIELYKGSERVVGELNHPNNGTFSLSVPANSKPGKDYRIKITDSRNSDEVIYTGYFQVTPKVPFLLKVVPIVAVGGVVAVLMSSGGGKTPGGGNNNTGEIELPGFPTGN
;
A
#
# COMPACT_ATOMS: atom_id res chain seq x y z
N MET A 1 -65.28 1.39 -51.49
CA MET A 1 -64.12 0.81 -50.79
C MET A 1 -63.84 1.64 -49.54
N GLN A 2 -64.32 1.20 -48.37
CA GLN A 2 -63.98 1.85 -47.09
C GLN A 2 -62.56 1.44 -46.68
N ARG A 3 -61.69 2.42 -46.46
CA ARG A 3 -60.33 2.20 -45.94
C ARG A 3 -60.37 2.30 -44.42
N THR A 4 -60.18 1.17 -43.75
CA THR A 4 -59.96 1.08 -42.30
C THR A 4 -58.52 1.47 -42.00
N THR A 5 -58.33 2.57 -41.27
CA THR A 5 -57.01 3.03 -40.81
C THR A 5 -56.72 2.38 -39.46
N LEU A 6 -55.76 1.46 -39.41
CA LEU A 6 -55.26 0.86 -38.16
C LEU A 6 -54.29 1.85 -37.49
N SER A 7 -54.64 2.35 -36.30
CA SER A 7 -53.75 3.18 -35.50
C SER A 7 -53.02 2.30 -34.48
N VAL A 8 -51.71 2.15 -34.62
CA VAL A 8 -50.86 1.44 -33.66
C VAL A 8 -50.35 2.45 -32.63
N LEU A 9 -50.81 2.32 -31.37
CA LEU A 9 -50.35 3.13 -30.25
C LEU A 9 -49.04 2.55 -29.71
N PHE A 10 -47.92 3.20 -30.00
CA PHE A 10 -46.61 2.85 -29.43
C PHE A 10 -46.52 3.39 -28.00
N LEU A 11 -46.61 2.50 -27.01
CA LEU A 11 -46.40 2.83 -25.60
C LEU A 11 -44.89 2.96 -25.34
N LEU A 12 -44.40 4.21 -25.31
CA LEU A 12 -43.03 4.53 -24.88
C LEU A 12 -42.93 4.29 -23.36
N LEU A 13 -42.40 3.13 -22.97
CA LEU A 13 -41.90 2.88 -21.62
C LEU A 13 -40.62 3.72 -21.42
N CYS A 14 -40.75 4.88 -20.80
CA CYS A 14 -39.60 5.65 -20.33
C CYS A 14 -38.90 4.87 -19.22
N ALA A 15 -37.82 4.16 -19.54
CA ALA A 15 -36.89 3.66 -18.55
C ALA A 15 -36.22 4.87 -17.88
N SER A 16 -36.35 4.99 -16.56
CA SER A 16 -35.70 6.06 -15.78
C SER A 16 -34.19 5.85 -15.81
N VAL A 17 -33.50 6.58 -16.69
CA VAL A 17 -32.03 6.63 -16.67
C VAL A 17 -31.64 7.40 -15.41
N HIS A 18 -31.20 6.69 -14.38
CA HIS A 18 -30.66 7.32 -13.17
C HIS A 18 -29.26 7.84 -13.51
N ALA A 19 -29.16 9.15 -13.74
CA ALA A 19 -27.88 9.84 -13.89
C ALA A 19 -27.12 9.85 -12.55
N GLN A 20 -25.79 9.86 -12.60
CA GLN A 20 -24.99 10.08 -11.39
C GLN A 20 -25.34 11.45 -10.80
N LYS A 21 -25.60 11.50 -9.50
CA LYS A 21 -26.02 12.74 -8.84
C LYS A 21 -25.35 12.92 -7.49
N VAL A 22 -24.85 14.13 -7.25
CA VAL A 22 -24.35 14.59 -5.95
C VAL A 22 -25.35 15.60 -5.41
N ALA A 23 -25.92 15.35 -4.24
CA ALA A 23 -26.94 16.21 -3.64
C ALA A 23 -26.51 16.64 -2.24
N VAL A 24 -26.11 17.91 -2.08
CA VAL A 24 -25.86 18.50 -0.76
C VAL A 24 -27.19 18.62 0.00
N LYS A 25 -27.23 18.05 1.21
CA LYS A 25 -28.43 17.98 2.06
C LYS A 25 -28.42 19.04 3.14
N LYS A 26 -27.27 19.26 3.75
CA LYS A 26 -27.10 20.18 4.88
C LYS A 26 -25.68 20.70 4.92
N VAL A 27 -25.53 21.97 5.28
CA VAL A 27 -24.25 22.54 5.69
C VAL A 27 -24.43 23.10 7.09
N GLU A 28 -23.55 22.74 8.02
CA GLU A 28 -23.61 23.22 9.40
C GLU A 28 -22.23 23.63 9.91
N LEU A 29 -22.23 24.56 10.86
CA LEU A 29 -21.04 24.96 11.60
C LEU A 29 -20.95 24.14 12.88
N ALA A 30 -19.82 23.46 13.08
CA ALA A 30 -19.54 22.63 14.25
C ALA A 30 -18.22 23.10 14.89
N GLY A 31 -18.30 24.10 15.77
CA GLY A 31 -17.13 24.77 16.32
C GLY A 31 -16.35 25.51 15.23
N GLU A 32 -15.06 25.19 15.07
CA GLU A 32 -14.19 25.78 14.04
C GLU A 32 -14.21 24.99 12.71
N LYS A 33 -15.20 24.13 12.50
CA LYS A 33 -15.34 23.32 11.29
C LYS A 33 -16.66 23.57 10.60
N ILE A 34 -16.64 23.48 9.28
CA ILE A 34 -17.85 23.36 8.48
C ILE A 34 -18.05 21.90 8.12
N VAL A 35 -19.28 21.42 8.30
CA VAL A 35 -19.68 20.06 7.95
C VAL A 35 -20.66 20.12 6.79
N VAL A 36 -20.32 19.45 5.69
CA VAL A 36 -21.18 19.29 4.52
C VAL A 36 -21.72 17.87 4.50
N HIS A 37 -23.03 17.73 4.61
CA HIS A 37 -23.74 16.45 4.47
C HIS A 37 -24.31 16.33 3.06
N TYR A 38 -24.11 15.19 2.41
CA TYR A 38 -24.55 14.97 1.05
C TYR A 38 -24.92 13.51 0.77
N ASP A 39 -25.69 13.30 -0.29
CA ASP A 39 -25.95 11.99 -0.87
C ASP A 39 -25.23 11.89 -2.24
N LEU A 40 -24.70 10.70 -2.53
CA LEU A 40 -24.11 10.37 -3.83
C LEU A 40 -24.91 9.21 -4.42
N GLU A 41 -25.73 9.51 -5.41
CA GLU A 41 -26.63 8.55 -6.06
C GLU A 41 -25.96 7.99 -7.33
N ASP A 42 -25.88 6.67 -7.41
CA ASP A 42 -25.46 5.94 -8.60
C ASP A 42 -26.21 4.59 -8.66
N SER A 43 -26.68 4.22 -9.85
CA SER A 43 -27.30 2.92 -10.11
C SER A 43 -26.28 1.77 -10.08
N ASN A 44 -25.00 2.05 -10.31
CA ASN A 44 -23.92 1.08 -10.21
C ASN A 44 -23.14 1.25 -8.89
N PRO A 45 -23.36 0.38 -7.88
CA PRO A 45 -22.65 0.46 -6.59
C PRO A 45 -21.15 0.14 -6.70
N SER A 46 -20.69 -0.39 -7.84
CA SER A 46 -19.27 -0.66 -8.07
C SER A 46 -18.48 0.61 -8.40
N ASN A 47 -19.16 1.65 -8.87
CA ASN A 47 -18.52 2.91 -9.20
C ASN A 47 -17.95 3.59 -7.96
N GLU A 48 -16.88 4.32 -8.20
CA GLU A 48 -16.17 5.13 -7.23
C GLU A 48 -16.03 6.53 -7.81
N TYR A 49 -15.87 7.51 -6.94
CA TYR A 49 -15.88 8.91 -7.31
C TYR A 49 -14.70 9.66 -6.73
N GLN A 50 -14.24 10.65 -7.49
CA GLN A 50 -13.44 11.74 -6.97
C GLN A 50 -14.39 12.85 -6.52
N ILE A 51 -14.35 13.17 -5.24
CA ILE A 51 -15.17 14.20 -4.61
C ILE A 51 -14.27 15.34 -4.14
N TYR A 52 -14.58 16.56 -4.57
CA TYR A 52 -13.84 17.76 -4.21
C TYR A 52 -14.80 18.84 -3.70
N LEU A 53 -14.38 19.52 -2.64
CA LEU A 53 -15.10 20.66 -2.09
C LEU A 53 -14.39 21.94 -2.51
N TYR A 54 -15.15 22.94 -2.96
CA TYR A 54 -14.67 24.25 -3.37
C TYR A 54 -15.38 25.33 -2.58
N SER A 55 -14.78 26.53 -2.53
CA SER A 55 -15.40 27.70 -1.91
C SER A 55 -15.42 28.92 -2.84
N SER A 56 -16.35 29.83 -2.57
CA SER A 56 -16.44 31.10 -3.30
C SER A 56 -15.24 32.03 -3.06
N GLN A 57 -14.40 31.76 -2.04
CA GLN A 57 -13.26 32.61 -1.69
C GLN A 57 -12.24 32.72 -2.82
N ASN A 58 -12.06 31.65 -3.61
CA ASN A 58 -11.18 31.63 -4.77
C ASN A 58 -11.96 31.50 -6.09
N ASN A 59 -13.24 31.89 -6.11
CA ASN A 59 -14.15 31.68 -7.25
C ASN A 59 -14.25 30.21 -7.68
N PHE A 60 -14.20 29.27 -6.73
CA PHE A 60 -14.30 27.82 -6.98
C PHE A 60 -13.23 27.26 -7.92
N SER A 61 -12.04 27.88 -7.95
CA SER A 61 -10.95 27.54 -8.86
C SER A 61 -10.07 26.40 -8.33
N THR A 62 -9.78 26.38 -7.03
CA THR A 62 -8.96 25.34 -6.39
C THR A 62 -9.76 24.62 -5.32
N ALA A 63 -9.64 23.29 -5.29
CA ALA A 63 -10.28 22.46 -4.27
C ALA A 63 -9.66 22.75 -2.89
N LEU A 64 -10.50 22.71 -1.86
CA LEU A 64 -10.10 22.84 -0.47
C LEU A 64 -9.27 21.62 -0.06
N THR A 65 -8.25 21.85 0.77
CA THR A 65 -7.23 20.84 1.10
C THR A 65 -7.31 20.37 2.55
N HIS A 66 -7.83 21.19 3.46
CA HIS A 66 -7.98 20.88 4.87
C HIS A 66 -9.34 20.22 5.14
N VAL A 67 -9.66 19.20 4.34
CA VAL A 67 -10.93 18.45 4.35
C VAL A 67 -10.70 17.00 4.73
N LYS A 68 -11.69 16.36 5.35
CA LYS A 68 -11.68 14.93 5.68
C LYS A 68 -13.08 14.32 5.66
N GLY A 69 -13.17 12.99 5.68
CA GLY A 69 -14.41 12.23 5.60
C GLY A 69 -14.61 11.65 4.21
N ASP A 70 -15.83 11.69 3.69
CA ASP A 70 -16.19 11.22 2.35
C ASP A 70 -15.76 12.23 1.27
N VAL A 71 -14.45 12.38 1.09
CA VAL A 71 -13.85 13.34 0.15
C VAL A 71 -12.56 12.76 -0.46
N GLY A 72 -12.19 13.20 -1.65
CA GLY A 72 -11.03 12.68 -2.38
C GLY A 72 -11.40 11.55 -3.33
N ASN A 73 -10.45 10.64 -3.58
CA ASN A 73 -10.63 9.52 -4.51
C ASN A 73 -11.36 8.34 -3.87
N GLU A 74 -11.86 7.42 -4.70
CA GLU A 74 -12.43 6.13 -4.26
C GLU A 74 -13.69 6.23 -3.39
N VAL A 75 -14.39 7.36 -3.41
CA VAL A 75 -15.63 7.54 -2.65
C VAL A 75 -16.74 6.71 -3.32
N LYS A 76 -17.29 5.73 -2.59
CA LYS A 76 -18.44 4.94 -3.04
C LYS A 76 -19.71 5.77 -3.05
N SER A 77 -20.71 5.37 -3.83
CA SER A 77 -22.07 5.92 -3.73
C SER A 77 -22.71 5.61 -2.37
N GLY A 78 -23.84 6.25 -2.06
CA GLY A 78 -24.61 6.06 -0.83
C GLY A 78 -25.12 7.36 -0.22
N SER A 79 -25.92 7.22 0.82
CA SER A 79 -26.51 8.33 1.58
C SER A 79 -25.73 8.67 2.84
N ASN A 80 -26.02 9.83 3.44
CA ASN A 80 -25.45 10.29 4.71
C ASN A 80 -23.93 10.48 4.69
N LYS A 81 -23.37 10.87 3.54
CA LYS A 81 -21.94 11.16 3.42
C LYS A 81 -21.61 12.51 4.03
N LYS A 82 -20.40 12.62 4.57
CA LYS A 82 -19.98 13.79 5.35
C LYS A 82 -18.57 14.24 4.98
N ILE A 83 -18.42 15.53 4.70
CA ILE A 83 -17.13 16.21 4.60
C ILE A 83 -17.00 17.16 5.78
N GLU A 84 -15.93 17.03 6.56
CA GLU A 84 -15.52 18.02 7.55
C GLU A 84 -14.40 18.88 6.96
N TRP A 85 -14.61 20.20 6.97
CA TRP A 85 -13.64 21.18 6.51
C TRP A 85 -13.17 22.06 7.67
N SER A 86 -11.86 22.10 7.91
CA SER A 86 -11.22 22.98 8.89
C SER A 86 -11.01 24.37 8.29
N ILE A 87 -12.02 25.24 8.38
CA ILE A 87 -11.98 26.60 7.80
C ILE A 87 -10.79 27.42 8.32
N ARG A 88 -10.43 27.27 9.60
CA ARG A 88 -9.34 28.03 10.23
C ARG A 88 -7.95 27.61 9.72
N GLU A 89 -7.77 26.32 9.42
CA GLU A 89 -6.51 25.82 8.85
C GLU A 89 -6.37 26.25 7.39
N GLU A 90 -7.48 26.30 6.64
CA GLU A 90 -7.45 26.71 5.24
C GLU A 90 -7.31 28.22 5.07
N LEU A 91 -8.11 29.00 5.81
CA LEU A 91 -8.30 30.44 5.54
C LEU A 91 -7.76 31.34 6.67
N GLY A 92 -7.34 30.77 7.80
CA GLY A 92 -7.08 31.54 9.01
C GLY A 92 -8.36 32.13 9.62
N PRO A 93 -8.25 33.21 10.42
CA PRO A 93 -9.41 33.93 10.94
C PRO A 93 -10.27 34.48 9.79
N TYR A 94 -11.50 33.99 9.67
CA TYR A 94 -12.42 34.40 8.60
C TYR A 94 -13.72 34.96 9.15
N LYS A 95 -14.20 36.04 8.54
CA LYS A 95 -15.52 36.62 8.80
C LYS A 95 -16.16 37.03 7.49
N GLY A 96 -17.31 36.46 7.18
CA GLY A 96 -18.04 36.77 5.95
C GLY A 96 -18.97 35.65 5.52
N LYS A 97 -19.68 35.89 4.42
CA LYS A 97 -20.46 34.84 3.76
C LYS A 97 -19.53 33.96 2.93
N LEU A 98 -19.89 32.70 2.77
CA LEU A 98 -19.18 31.77 1.92
C LEU A 98 -20.20 30.87 1.22
N ALA A 99 -20.01 30.65 -0.07
CA ALA A 99 -20.70 29.58 -0.79
C ALA A 99 -19.75 28.41 -0.98
N LEU A 100 -20.29 27.19 -0.90
CA LEU A 100 -19.57 25.95 -1.13
C LEU A 100 -20.10 25.27 -2.38
N GLU A 101 -19.20 24.64 -3.13
CA GLU A 101 -19.57 23.81 -4.27
C GLU A 101 -18.95 22.43 -4.11
N LEU A 102 -19.78 21.40 -4.19
CA LEU A 102 -19.36 20.02 -4.15
C LEU A 102 -19.33 19.47 -5.57
N ARG A 103 -18.16 19.09 -6.06
CA ARG A 103 -17.99 18.51 -7.40
C ARG A 103 -17.61 17.04 -7.26
N GLY A 104 -18.31 16.20 -8.03
CA GLY A 104 -18.01 14.78 -8.14
C GLY A 104 -17.78 14.39 -9.58
N LYS A 105 -16.82 13.50 -9.82
CA LYS A 105 -16.67 12.80 -11.11
C LYS A 105 -16.33 11.34 -10.86
N VAL A 106 -16.70 10.46 -11.80
CA VAL A 106 -16.34 9.04 -11.71
C VAL A 106 -14.82 8.91 -11.62
N TYR A 107 -14.36 8.12 -10.65
CA TYR A 107 -12.96 7.77 -10.47
C TYR A 107 -12.63 6.56 -11.32
N ALA A 108 -11.90 6.81 -12.41
CA ALA A 108 -11.38 5.79 -13.31
C ALA A 108 -9.84 5.87 -13.30
N PRO A 109 -9.16 5.21 -12.35
CA PRO A 109 -7.70 5.19 -12.36
C PRO A 109 -7.19 4.31 -13.50
N PHE A 110 -6.07 4.67 -14.12
CA PHE A 110 -5.43 3.89 -15.19
C PHE A 110 -5.07 2.45 -14.78
N VAL A 111 -4.87 2.23 -13.47
CA VAL A 111 -4.62 0.94 -12.83
C VAL A 111 -5.33 0.91 -11.47
N LYS A 112 -5.95 -0.22 -11.09
CA LYS A 112 -6.44 -0.43 -9.71
C LYS A 112 -5.89 -1.73 -9.14
N ILE A 113 -4.95 -1.64 -8.20
CA ILE A 113 -4.31 -2.82 -7.58
C ILE A 113 -5.36 -3.66 -6.85
N GLN A 114 -5.37 -4.98 -7.13
CA GLN A 114 -6.37 -5.90 -6.55
C GLN A 114 -5.77 -6.84 -5.50
N SER A 115 -4.52 -7.29 -5.67
CA SER A 115 -3.97 -8.40 -4.88
C SER A 115 -2.50 -8.21 -4.49
N PHE A 116 -2.21 -7.12 -3.76
CA PHE A 116 -0.91 -6.92 -3.13
C PHE A 116 -1.07 -6.62 -1.64
N ASP A 117 -0.71 -7.59 -0.80
CA ASP A 117 -0.85 -7.49 0.65
C ASP A 117 0.42 -6.89 1.26
N VAL A 118 0.37 -5.58 1.52
CA VAL A 118 1.48 -4.83 2.10
C VAL A 118 1.89 -5.28 3.51
N ASN A 119 1.01 -6.02 4.21
CA ASN A 119 1.30 -6.54 5.55
C ASN A 119 2.08 -7.86 5.51
N LYS A 120 2.17 -8.52 4.34
CA LYS A 120 3.00 -9.72 4.16
C LYS A 120 4.48 -9.37 4.10
N LYS A 121 5.29 -10.36 4.49
CA LYS A 121 6.74 -10.33 4.33
C LYS A 121 7.12 -10.99 3.02
N TYR A 122 7.82 -10.24 2.18
CA TYR A 122 8.34 -10.69 0.90
C TYR A 122 9.81 -11.07 1.08
N LYS A 123 10.26 -12.18 0.48
CA LYS A 123 11.64 -12.65 0.57
C LYS A 123 12.41 -12.16 -0.65
N ARG A 124 13.61 -11.62 -0.44
CA ARG A 124 14.51 -11.30 -1.55
C ARG A 124 14.92 -12.56 -2.34
N GLY A 125 15.19 -12.39 -3.63
CA GLY A 125 15.52 -13.47 -4.55
C GLY A 125 14.31 -14.33 -4.93
N LYS A 126 13.10 -13.76 -4.89
CA LYS A 126 11.83 -14.40 -5.26
C LYS A 126 11.01 -13.43 -6.12
N SER A 127 10.10 -13.99 -6.89
CA SER A 127 9.10 -13.23 -7.64
C SER A 127 7.72 -13.44 -7.05
N TYR A 128 6.88 -12.41 -7.14
CA TYR A 128 5.54 -12.38 -6.57
C TYR A 128 4.54 -11.84 -7.60
N PRO A 129 3.33 -12.39 -7.67
CA PRO A 129 2.30 -11.83 -8.56
C PRO A 129 1.86 -10.47 -8.03
N LEU A 130 1.73 -9.52 -8.95
CA LEU A 130 1.06 -8.24 -8.77
C LEU A 130 -0.06 -8.20 -9.81
N ASN A 131 -1.32 -8.13 -9.38
CA ASN A 131 -2.46 -8.03 -10.29
C ASN A 131 -3.29 -6.79 -10.01
N TRP A 132 -3.89 -6.25 -11.07
CA TRP A 132 -4.71 -5.06 -11.03
C TRP A 132 -5.82 -5.11 -12.08
N ARG A 133 -6.84 -4.26 -11.88
CA ARG A 133 -7.84 -3.96 -12.90
C ARG A 133 -7.29 -2.90 -13.85
N ILE A 134 -7.38 -3.18 -15.14
CA ILE A 134 -6.99 -2.28 -16.23
C ILE A 134 -8.00 -1.13 -16.30
N GLY A 135 -7.52 0.12 -16.29
CA GLY A 135 -8.36 1.31 -16.45
C GLY A 135 -7.99 2.19 -17.65
N SER A 136 -6.80 2.02 -18.23
CA SER A 136 -6.40 2.65 -19.50
C SER A 136 -5.71 1.63 -20.41
N SER A 137 -5.69 1.90 -21.72
CA SER A 137 -4.95 1.09 -22.69
C SER A 137 -3.48 1.51 -22.83
N ASN A 138 -3.06 2.58 -22.14
CA ASN A 138 -1.68 3.06 -22.18
C ASN A 138 -0.75 2.04 -21.52
N PRO A 139 0.48 1.84 -22.03
CA PRO A 139 1.51 1.12 -21.30
C PRO A 139 1.83 1.82 -19.97
N ILE A 140 2.41 1.08 -19.04
CA ILE A 140 2.75 1.57 -17.69
C ILE A 140 4.22 1.30 -17.35
N HIS A 141 4.79 2.14 -16.50
CA HIS A 141 6.06 1.87 -15.83
C HIS A 141 5.76 1.24 -14.47
N ILE A 142 6.34 0.08 -14.17
CA ILE A 142 6.18 -0.60 -12.88
C ILE A 142 7.54 -0.72 -12.22
N GLU A 143 7.70 -0.14 -11.04
CA GLU A 143 8.99 0.04 -10.41
C GLU A 143 8.95 -0.31 -8.91
N LEU A 144 9.90 -1.10 -8.46
CA LEU A 144 10.15 -1.38 -7.04
C LEU A 144 11.11 -0.32 -6.48
N TYR A 145 10.72 0.31 -5.39
CA TYR A 145 11.54 1.26 -4.64
C TYR A 145 11.83 0.75 -3.23
N LYS A 146 12.97 1.18 -2.68
CA LYS A 146 13.30 1.12 -1.26
C LYS A 146 13.59 2.55 -0.78
N GLY A 147 12.73 3.11 0.04
CA GLY A 147 12.76 4.55 0.35
C GLY A 147 12.60 5.37 -0.94
N SER A 148 13.58 6.22 -1.24
CA SER A 148 13.65 7.01 -2.48
C SER A 148 14.43 6.33 -3.61
N GLU A 149 15.12 5.22 -3.35
CA GLU A 149 15.97 4.55 -4.33
C GLU A 149 15.16 3.55 -5.15
N ARG A 150 15.26 3.66 -6.48
CA ARG A 150 14.73 2.65 -7.40
C ARG A 150 15.59 1.39 -7.31
N VAL A 151 14.96 0.25 -7.05
CA VAL A 151 15.62 -1.06 -6.95
C VAL A 151 15.63 -1.76 -8.31
N VAL A 152 14.45 -1.92 -8.91
CA VAL A 152 14.25 -2.57 -10.22
C VAL A 152 12.92 -2.12 -10.80
N GLY A 153 12.66 -2.36 -12.08
CA GLY A 153 11.36 -2.10 -12.68
C GLY A 153 11.37 -2.31 -14.19
N GLU A 154 10.19 -2.36 -14.76
CA GLU A 154 9.94 -2.47 -16.19
C GLU A 154 9.28 -1.19 -16.70
N LEU A 155 9.78 -0.67 -17.82
CA LEU A 155 9.23 0.52 -18.46
C LEU A 155 8.41 0.11 -19.68
N ASN A 156 7.32 0.82 -19.96
CA ASN A 156 6.42 0.53 -21.08
C ASN A 156 5.85 -0.90 -21.04
N HIS A 157 5.64 -1.44 -19.84
CA HIS A 157 4.96 -2.71 -19.65
C HIS A 157 3.52 -2.59 -20.20
N PRO A 158 3.05 -3.55 -21.02
CA PRO A 158 1.67 -3.56 -21.47
C PRO A 158 0.71 -3.56 -20.27
N ASN A 159 -0.28 -2.67 -20.26
CA ASN A 159 -1.28 -2.63 -19.19
C ASN A 159 -2.30 -3.77 -19.36
N ASN A 160 -1.87 -4.99 -19.03
CA ASN A 160 -2.61 -6.24 -19.24
C ASN A 160 -3.13 -6.88 -17.93
N GLY A 161 -2.99 -6.16 -16.80
CA GLY A 161 -3.55 -6.56 -15.51
C GLY A 161 -2.66 -7.45 -14.63
N THR A 162 -1.45 -7.80 -15.06
CA THR A 162 -0.56 -8.68 -14.28
C THR A 162 0.92 -8.37 -14.46
N PHE A 163 1.70 -8.54 -13.40
CA PHE A 163 3.16 -8.39 -13.41
C PHE A 163 3.81 -9.35 -12.41
N SER A 164 4.95 -9.92 -12.79
CA SER A 164 5.77 -10.76 -11.90
C SER A 164 6.82 -9.89 -11.22
N LEU A 165 6.51 -9.38 -10.02
CA LEU A 165 7.41 -8.53 -9.25
C LEU A 165 8.59 -9.35 -8.73
N SER A 166 9.74 -9.19 -9.37
CA SER A 166 11.01 -9.76 -8.89
C SER A 166 11.62 -8.88 -7.78
N VAL A 167 11.92 -9.48 -6.63
CA VAL A 167 12.73 -8.85 -5.59
C VAL A 167 14.17 -9.34 -5.74
N PRO A 168 15.15 -8.52 -6.16
CA PRO A 168 16.53 -8.97 -6.40
C PRO A 168 17.18 -9.61 -5.17
N ALA A 169 17.99 -10.66 -5.36
CA ALA A 169 18.60 -11.42 -4.26
C ALA A 169 19.57 -10.60 -3.38
N ASN A 170 20.18 -9.55 -3.95
CA ASN A 170 21.06 -8.60 -3.28
C ASN A 170 20.32 -7.45 -2.57
N SER A 171 18.99 -7.41 -2.64
CA SER A 171 18.17 -6.40 -1.95
C SER A 171 18.43 -6.39 -0.44
N LYS A 172 18.61 -5.20 0.13
CA LYS A 172 18.77 -5.00 1.57
C LYS A 172 17.42 -5.24 2.27
N PRO A 173 17.31 -6.10 3.29
CA PRO A 173 16.08 -6.24 4.06
C PRO A 173 15.61 -4.89 4.63
N GLY A 174 14.29 -4.67 4.71
CA GLY A 174 13.71 -3.40 5.15
C GLY A 174 12.19 -3.40 5.09
N LYS A 175 11.56 -2.40 5.73
CA LYS A 175 10.10 -2.19 5.74
C LYS A 175 9.65 -1.02 4.85
N ASP A 176 10.60 -0.39 4.18
CA ASP A 176 10.47 0.84 3.40
C ASP A 176 10.35 0.58 1.90
N TYR A 177 9.92 -0.63 1.53
CA TYR A 177 9.70 -0.98 0.13
C TYR A 177 8.31 -0.55 -0.33
N ARG A 178 8.19 -0.09 -1.57
CA ARG A 178 6.90 0.20 -2.21
C ARG A 178 7.00 -0.01 -3.71
N ILE A 179 5.87 -0.27 -4.35
CA ILE A 179 5.76 -0.32 -5.81
C ILE A 179 5.21 1.02 -6.27
N LYS A 180 5.82 1.59 -7.30
CA LYS A 180 5.35 2.75 -8.04
C LYS A 180 4.87 2.26 -9.41
N ILE A 181 3.67 2.66 -9.79
CA ILE A 181 3.12 2.44 -11.13
C ILE A 181 2.84 3.80 -11.74
N THR A 182 3.30 4.05 -12.96
CA THR A 182 3.12 5.34 -13.67
C THR A 182 2.56 5.11 -15.07
N ASP A 183 1.60 5.90 -15.51
CA ASP A 183 1.14 5.88 -16.90
C ASP A 183 2.25 6.40 -17.83
N SER A 184 2.60 5.65 -18.88
CA SER A 184 3.70 6.02 -19.79
C SER A 184 3.39 7.21 -20.70
N ARG A 185 2.11 7.59 -20.82
CA ARG A 185 1.62 8.73 -21.61
C ARG A 185 1.26 9.92 -20.73
N ASN A 186 1.15 9.73 -19.41
CA ASN A 186 0.89 10.79 -18.46
C ASN A 186 1.70 10.57 -17.16
N SER A 187 2.86 11.20 -17.05
CA SER A 187 3.76 11.04 -15.90
C SER A 187 3.19 11.53 -14.57
N ASP A 188 2.15 12.36 -14.61
CA ASP A 188 1.46 12.86 -13.40
C ASP A 188 0.50 11.81 -12.82
N GLU A 189 0.12 10.81 -13.62
CA GLU A 189 -0.68 9.67 -13.16
C GLU A 189 0.21 8.59 -12.54
N VAL A 190 0.30 8.64 -11.21
CA VAL A 190 1.14 7.75 -10.41
C VAL A 190 0.33 7.11 -9.30
N ILE A 191 0.50 5.79 -9.14
CA ILE A 191 -0.05 5.01 -8.03
C ILE A 191 1.11 4.40 -7.24
N TYR A 192 1.02 4.48 -5.92
CA TYR A 192 1.92 3.78 -5.02
C TYR A 192 1.15 2.72 -4.23
N THR A 193 1.80 1.59 -3.97
CA THR A 193 1.37 0.73 -2.86
C THR A 193 1.68 1.40 -1.52
N GLY A 194 1.03 0.93 -0.46
CA GLY A 194 1.59 1.11 0.89
C GLY A 194 2.99 0.51 1.01
N TYR A 195 3.71 0.90 2.07
CA TYR A 195 5.01 0.33 2.37
C TYR A 195 4.88 -1.13 2.83
N PHE A 196 5.80 -1.99 2.39
CA PHE A 196 5.83 -3.41 2.74
C PHE A 196 7.24 -3.88 3.12
N GLN A 197 7.30 -5.07 3.73
CA GLN A 197 8.57 -5.61 4.25
C GLN A 197 9.22 -6.61 3.30
N VAL A 198 10.49 -6.38 2.98
CA VAL A 198 11.40 -7.35 2.35
C VAL A 198 12.33 -7.97 3.40
N THR A 199 12.49 -9.28 3.34
CA THR A 199 13.25 -10.12 4.28
C THR A 199 14.30 -10.97 3.57
N PRO A 200 15.32 -11.46 4.29
CA PRO A 200 16.28 -12.40 3.73
C PRO A 200 15.61 -13.69 3.22
N LYS A 201 16.20 -14.32 2.19
CA LYS A 201 15.79 -15.65 1.71
C LYS A 201 16.02 -16.74 2.76
N VAL A 202 17.12 -16.64 3.50
CA VAL A 202 17.54 -17.57 4.56
C VAL A 202 17.72 -16.77 5.85
N PRO A 203 17.03 -17.12 6.95
CA PRO A 203 17.26 -16.51 8.27
C PRO A 203 18.73 -16.63 8.67
N PHE A 204 19.29 -15.57 9.25
CA PHE A 204 20.71 -15.52 9.60
C PHE A 204 21.15 -16.70 10.51
N LEU A 205 20.26 -17.18 11.38
CA LEU A 205 20.51 -18.31 12.30
C LEU A 205 20.89 -19.62 11.61
N LEU A 206 20.50 -19.86 10.36
CA LEU A 206 20.92 -21.05 9.60
C LEU A 206 22.33 -20.93 9.00
N LYS A 207 22.88 -19.71 8.91
CA LYS A 207 24.26 -19.48 8.45
C LYS A 207 25.30 -19.63 9.56
N VAL A 208 24.84 -19.75 10.80
CA VAL A 208 25.70 -19.86 11.99
C VAL A 208 25.61 -21.25 12.60
N VAL A 209 25.13 -22.26 11.87
CA VAL A 209 25.38 -23.65 12.27
C VAL A 209 26.90 -23.82 12.23
N PRO A 210 27.58 -23.88 13.38
CA PRO A 210 28.98 -24.26 13.35
C PRO A 210 28.97 -25.69 12.83
N ILE A 211 29.86 -26.00 11.89
CA ILE A 211 30.14 -27.38 11.51
C ILE A 211 30.73 -28.04 12.76
N VAL A 212 29.88 -28.52 13.67
CA VAL A 212 30.20 -29.52 14.70
C VAL A 212 29.58 -30.81 14.21
N ALA A 213 30.12 -31.31 13.10
CA ALA A 213 29.88 -32.67 12.64
C ALA A 213 30.93 -33.01 11.58
N VAL A 214 32.22 -32.90 11.91
CA VAL A 214 33.23 -33.95 11.72
C VAL A 214 34.42 -33.60 12.61
N GLY A 215 34.78 -34.54 13.49
CA GLY A 215 35.93 -34.49 14.39
C GLY A 215 35.49 -34.20 15.83
N GLY A 216 35.79 -35.04 16.82
CA GLY A 216 37.19 -35.24 17.15
C GLY A 216 37.86 -33.86 17.24
N VAL A 217 37.86 -33.27 18.45
CA VAL A 217 39.03 -32.62 19.09
C VAL A 217 39.86 -31.67 18.20
N VAL A 218 40.18 -30.38 18.46
CA VAL A 218 40.22 -29.51 19.64
C VAL A 218 40.73 -28.13 19.14
N ALA A 219 40.45 -27.03 19.85
CA ALA A 219 41.45 -26.00 20.22
C ALA A 219 40.83 -24.95 21.15
N VAL A 220 41.09 -25.13 22.43
CA VAL A 220 40.81 -24.22 23.55
C VAL A 220 41.87 -23.13 23.56
N LEU A 221 41.46 -21.86 23.61
CA LEU A 221 42.33 -20.76 24.07
C LEU A 221 42.13 -20.64 25.58
N MET A 222 43.05 -21.20 26.37
CA MET A 222 43.12 -20.95 27.81
C MET A 222 43.94 -19.71 28.09
N SER A 223 43.32 -18.80 28.85
CA SER A 223 43.97 -17.74 29.60
C SER A 223 44.55 -18.29 30.90
N SER A 224 45.52 -17.57 31.45
CA SER A 224 45.98 -17.58 32.84
C SER A 224 47.05 -18.62 33.22
N GLY A 225 48.30 -18.22 33.06
CA GLY A 225 49.45 -18.83 33.71
C GLY A 225 49.66 -18.33 35.15
N GLY A 226 50.34 -19.15 35.95
CA GLY A 226 50.89 -18.73 37.23
C GLY A 226 51.31 -19.89 38.14
N GLY A 227 52.63 -20.14 38.24
CA GLY A 227 53.25 -20.47 39.53
C GLY A 227 53.78 -21.89 39.80
N LYS A 228 55.10 -22.02 39.61
CA LYS A 228 56.13 -22.72 40.44
C LYS A 228 56.12 -24.26 40.66
N THR A 229 57.25 -24.85 40.26
CA THR A 229 57.87 -26.16 40.54
C THR A 229 58.23 -26.37 42.03
N PRO A 230 58.45 -27.62 42.55
CA PRO A 230 59.60 -28.47 42.17
C PRO A 230 59.38 -30.01 42.16
N GLY A 231 60.25 -30.71 41.42
CA GLY A 231 60.89 -31.94 41.94
C GLY A 231 60.42 -33.31 41.42
N GLY A 232 61.23 -33.89 40.51
CA GLY A 232 61.75 -35.26 40.62
C GLY A 232 60.88 -36.45 40.16
N GLY A 233 61.43 -37.26 39.24
CA GLY A 233 61.20 -38.72 39.23
C GLY A 233 60.59 -39.34 37.98
N ASN A 234 61.47 -39.75 37.06
CA ASN A 234 61.46 -40.93 36.17
C ASN A 234 60.15 -41.69 35.81
N ASN A 235 60.03 -41.86 34.48
CA ASN A 235 59.79 -43.08 33.71
C ASN A 235 58.38 -43.74 33.64
N ASN A 236 57.94 -43.74 32.37
CA ASN A 236 57.34 -44.83 31.61
C ASN A 236 55.81 -45.04 31.60
N THR A 237 55.34 -45.09 30.34
CA THR A 237 54.22 -45.86 29.77
C THR A 237 52.82 -45.50 30.26
N GLY A 238 52.19 -44.57 29.53
CA GLY A 238 50.79 -44.19 29.72
C GLY A 238 49.83 -45.16 29.02
N GLU A 239 49.08 -45.90 29.84
CA GLU A 239 47.76 -46.41 29.53
C GLU A 239 46.82 -45.77 30.57
N ILE A 240 45.82 -45.00 30.13
CA ILE A 240 44.96 -44.21 31.03
C ILE A 240 43.53 -44.77 30.99
N GLU A 241 43.15 -45.44 32.09
CA GLU A 241 41.76 -45.73 32.42
C GLU A 241 40.98 -44.43 32.74
N LEU A 242 39.70 -44.39 32.36
CA LEU A 242 38.80 -43.25 32.56
C LEU A 242 38.30 -43.17 34.02
N PRO A 243 38.49 -42.06 34.75
CA PRO A 243 37.95 -41.92 36.11
C PRO A 243 36.51 -41.40 36.11
N GLY A 244 35.70 -41.93 37.03
CA GLY A 244 34.32 -41.53 37.30
C GLY A 244 34.18 -40.16 37.96
N PHE A 245 33.00 -39.55 37.79
CA PHE A 245 32.68 -38.19 38.24
C PHE A 245 32.51 -38.06 39.76
N PRO A 246 33.03 -37.00 40.42
CA PRO A 246 32.78 -36.76 41.84
C PRO A 246 31.49 -35.98 42.09
N THR A 247 30.72 -36.41 43.09
CA THR A 247 29.55 -35.71 43.67
C THR A 247 29.99 -34.58 44.59
N GLY A 248 29.26 -33.47 44.54
CA GLY A 248 29.65 -32.21 45.15
C GLY A 248 29.49 -32.10 46.67
N ASN A 249 30.03 -30.97 47.16
CA ASN A 249 29.40 -30.05 48.10
C ASN A 249 30.08 -28.68 47.97
#